data_AF-A0AAV6BAF3-F1
#
_entry.id   AF-A0AAV6BAF3-F1
#
_cell.length_a   1.000
_cell.length_b   1.000
_cell.length_c   1.000
_cell.angle_alpha   90.00
_cell.angle_beta   90.00
_cell.angle_gamma   90.00
#
_symmetry.space_group_name_H-M   'P 1'
#
loop_
_entity.id
_entity.type
_entity.pdbx_description
1 polymer ?
#
loop_
_entity_poly.entity_id
_entity_poly.type
_entity_poly.pdbx_seq_one_letter_code
_entity_poly.pdbx_strand_id
1 'polypeptide(L)' 'MAPMHRKLVWVERPNFQGWACTECAWVFNATWPLVGTTLDEMKAKFGEERDKKFASHVCAEHPGAAKDRQ' A
#
# COMPACT_ATOMS: atom_id res chain seq x y z
N MET A 1 1.04 -23.52 -5.54
CA MET A 1 0.90 -22.47 -4.52
C MET A 1 -0.49 -21.87 -4.68
N ALA A 2 -1.30 -21.79 -3.61
CA ALA A 2 -2.55 -21.03 -3.69
C ALA A 2 -2.20 -19.58 -4.10
N PRO A 3 -2.99 -18.92 -4.98
CA PRO A 3 -2.82 -17.50 -5.18
C PRO A 3 -3.08 -16.86 -3.82
N MET A 4 -2.01 -16.42 -3.16
CA MET A 4 -2.15 -15.58 -1.99
C MET A 4 -2.86 -14.35 -2.54
N HIS A 5 -4.15 -14.21 -2.26
CA HIS A 5 -4.90 -13.06 -2.73
C HIS A 5 -4.21 -11.84 -2.14
N ARG A 6 -3.39 -11.15 -2.93
CA ARG A 6 -2.71 -9.93 -2.52
C ARG A 6 -3.76 -8.99 -1.95
N LYS A 7 -3.60 -8.65 -0.68
CA LYS A 7 -4.49 -7.73 0.03
C LYS A 7 -3.70 -6.51 0.45
N LEU A 8 -4.33 -5.36 0.26
CA LEU A 8 -3.88 -4.11 0.85
C LEU A 8 -4.52 -3.97 2.23
N VAL A 9 -3.69 -3.87 3.27
CA VAL A 9 -4.14 -3.79 4.66
C VAL A 9 -3.57 -2.54 5.32
N TRP A 10 -4.33 -1.97 6.25
CA TRP A 10 -3.83 -0.92 7.11
C TRP A 10 -2.95 -1.55 8.18
N VAL A 11 -1.71 -1.09 8.28
CA VAL A 11 -0.74 -1.54 9.28
C VAL A 11 -0.44 -0.38 10.20
N GLU A 12 -0.67 -0.60 11.49
CA GLU A 12 -0.37 0.33 12.57
C GLU A 12 0.69 -0.32 13.47
N ARG A 13 1.87 0.29 13.51
CA ARG A 13 3.01 -0.10 14.34
C ARG A 13 3.60 1.16 14.99
N PRO A 14 4.33 1.03 16.11
CA PRO A 14 4.88 2.18 16.85
C PRO A 14 5.73 3.14 16.01
N ASN A 15 6.34 2.64 14.92
CA ASN A 15 7.23 3.37 14.02
C ASN A 15 6.67 3.50 12.59
N PHE A 16 5.47 2.99 12.33
CA PHE A 16 4.92 2.94 10.99
C PHE A 16 3.40 2.87 11.00
N GLN A 17 2.76 3.82 10.31
CA GLN A 17 1.33 3.79 10.07
C GLN A 17 1.09 4.02 8.57
N GLY A 18 0.51 3.02 7.90
CA GLY A 18 0.26 3.11 6.47
C GLY A 18 -0.33 1.86 5.87
N TRP A 19 -0.63 1.93 4.57
CA TRP A 19 -1.15 0.79 3.82
C TRP A 19 0.00 -0.08 3.32
N ALA A 20 -0.08 -1.39 3.54
CA ALA A 20 0.92 -2.33 3.09
C ALA A 20 0.29 -3.51 2.34
N CYS A 21 1.00 -4.01 1.33
CA CYS A 21 0.67 -5.25 0.66
C CYS A 21 1.09 -6.44 1.55
N THR A 22 0.17 -7.36 1.77
CA THR A 22 0.39 -8.59 2.55
C THR A 22 1.35 -9.58 1.89
N GLU A 23 1.56 -9.49 0.58
CA GLU A 23 2.37 -10.45 -0.18
C GLU A 23 3.85 -10.05 -0.28
N CYS A 24 4.13 -8.76 -0.48
CA CYS A 24 5.48 -8.25 -0.75
C CYS A 24 5.95 -7.15 0.22
N ALA A 25 5.16 -6.86 1.27
CA ALA A 25 5.39 -5.77 2.21
C ALA A 25 5.53 -4.38 1.57
N TRP A 26 5.07 -4.20 0.33
CA TRP A 26 5.06 -2.91 -0.33
C TRP A 26 4.21 -1.92 0.45
N VAL A 27 4.81 -0.78 0.80
CA VAL A 27 4.15 0.30 1.53
C VAL A 27 3.70 1.37 0.56
N PHE A 28 2.41 1.69 0.61
CA PHE A 28 1.87 2.85 -0.09
C PHE A 28 2.33 4.13 0.63
N ASN A 29 3.21 4.87 -0.03
CA ASN A 29 3.52 6.25 0.34
C ASN A 29 2.69 7.17 -0.56
N ALA A 30 1.77 7.92 0.06
CA ALA A 30 1.13 9.05 -0.61
C ALA A 30 2.12 10.21 -0.67
N THR A 31 2.26 10.82 -1.84
CA THR A 31 2.99 12.07 -1.97
C THR A 31 2.09 13.18 -1.45
N TRP A 32 2.34 13.65 -0.22
CA TRP A 32 1.67 14.83 0.32
C TRP A 32 2.22 16.10 -0.35
N PRO A 33 1.42 17.14 -0.66
CA PRO A 33 0.05 17.39 -0.20
C PRO A 33 -1.01 16.75 -1.10
N LEU A 34 -1.96 16.05 -0.48
CA LEU A 34 -3.21 15.73 -1.16
C LEU A 34 -3.95 17.04 -1.43
N VAL A 35 -3.96 17.48 -2.67
CA VAL A 35 -4.66 18.70 -3.08
C VAL A 35 -6.17 18.45 -3.03
N GLY A 36 -6.81 18.99 -2.00
CA GLY A 36 -8.26 18.99 -1.80
C GLY A 36 -8.66 20.22 -0.97
N THR A 37 -9.84 20.77 -1.25
CA THR A 37 -10.36 21.94 -0.53
C THR A 37 -10.86 21.53 0.86
N THR A 38 -11.23 20.26 1.02
CA THR A 38 -11.77 19.68 2.23
C THR A 38 -11.07 18.37 2.61
N LEU A 39 -11.10 18.02 3.89
CA LEU A 39 -10.56 16.73 4.39
C LEU A 39 -11.26 15.53 3.75
N ASP A 40 -12.53 15.66 3.35
CA ASP A 40 -13.27 14.60 2.70
C ASP A 40 -12.77 14.31 1.28
N GLU A 41 -12.59 15.36 0.48
CA GLU A 41 -11.98 15.24 -0.85
C GLU A 41 -10.56 14.69 -0.79
N MET A 42 -9.78 15.09 0.22
CA MET A 42 -8.44 14.52 0.44
C MET A 42 -8.51 13.02 0.71
N LYS A 43 -9.40 12.56 1.61
CA LYS A 43 -9.59 11.12 1.89
C LYS A 43 -10.05 10.34 0.66
N ALA A 44 -10.97 10.90 -0.13
CA ALA A 44 -11.46 10.26 -1.35
C ALA A 44 -10.33 10.08 -2.37
N LYS A 45 -9.59 11.16 -2.69
CA LYS A 45 -8.42 11.10 -3.58
C LYS A 45 -7.34 10.17 -3.07
N PHE A 46 -7.09 10.14 -1.76
CA PHE A 46 -6.14 9.21 -1.16
C PHE A 46 -6.54 7.75 -1.41
N GLY A 47 -7.82 7.42 -1.20
CA GLY A 47 -8.37 6.09 -1.47
C GLY A 47 -8.19 5.70 -2.94
N GLU A 48 -8.61 6.57 -3.86
CA GLU A 48 -8.47 6.32 -5.31
C GLU A 48 -7.02 6.11 -5.74
N GLU A 49 -6.10 6.98 -5.33
CA GLU A 49 -4.67 6.86 -5.66
C GLU A 49 -4.06 5.60 -5.05
N ARG A 50 -4.45 5.24 -3.83
CA ARG A 50 -4.04 4.02 -3.15
C ARG A 50 -4.48 2.78 -3.92
N ASP A 51 -5.77 2.68 -4.25
CA ASP A 51 -6.33 1.54 -4.97
C ASP A 51 -5.75 1.43 -6.38
N LYS A 52 -5.57 2.56 -7.07
CA LYS A 52 -4.93 2.61 -8.40
C LYS A 52 -3.48 2.13 -8.34
N LYS A 53 -2.67 2.64 -7.40
CA LYS A 53 -1.30 2.16 -7.23
C LYS A 53 -1.25 0.69 -6.85
N PHE A 54 -2.18 0.21 -6.01
CA PHE A 54 -2.27 -1.20 -5.64
C PHE A 54 -2.69 -2.11 -6.81
N ALA A 55 -3.56 -1.63 -7.70
CA ALA A 55 -3.96 -2.36 -8.91
C ALA A 55 -2.79 -2.49 -9.89
N SER A 56 -2.05 -1.40 -10.12
CA SER A 56 -0.83 -1.37 -10.94
C SER A 56 0.38 -2.03 -10.28
N HIS A 57 0.35 -2.23 -8.97
CA HIS A 57 1.44 -2.82 -8.23
C HIS A 57 1.63 -4.28 -8.62
N VAL A 58 2.86 -4.69 -8.90
CA VAL A 58 3.24 -6.08 -9.19
C VAL A 58 4.15 -6.56 -8.07
N CYS A 59 3.70 -7.55 -7.30
CA CYS A 59 4.47 -8.07 -6.17
C CYS A 59 5.81 -8.69 -6.61
N ALA A 60 5.85 -9.30 -7.80
CA ALA A 60 7.06 -9.89 -8.37
C ALA A 60 8.18 -8.87 -8.67
N GLU A 61 7.85 -7.59 -8.88
CA GLU A 61 8.82 -6.52 -9.10
C GLU A 61 9.41 -5.99 -7.78
N HIS A 62 8.86 -6.41 -6.64
CA HIS A 62 9.33 -6.07 -5.30
C HIS A 62 9.90 -7.31 -4.59
N PRO A 63 11.14 -7.75 -4.92
CA PRO A 63 11.78 -8.91 -4.30
C PRO A 63 12.13 -8.72 -2.81
N GLY A 64 11.88 -7.53 -2.23
CA GLY A 64 12.33 -7.14 -0.90
C GLY A 64 11.68 -7.87 0.29
N ALA A 65 10.62 -8.66 0.09
CA ALA A 65 9.98 -9.42 1.18
C ALA A 65 10.13 -10.94 1.06
N ALA A 66 10.68 -11.46 -0.04
CA ALA A 66 10.88 -12.89 -0.24
C ALA A 66 12.32 -13.35 0.12
N LYS A 67 13.14 -12.47 0.69
CA LYS A 67 14.53 -12.76 1.07
C LYS A 67 14.77 -12.59 2.57
N ASP A 68 13.97 -13.23 3.40
CA ASP A 68 14.43 -13.68 4.72
C ASP A 68 13.57 -14.85 5.22
N ARG A 69 13.91 -16.05 4.73
CA ARG A 69 13.57 -17.31 5.39
C ARG A 69 14.75 -18.24 5.14
N GLN A 70 15.86 -17.95 5.82
CA GLN A 70 16.96 -18.89 5.99
C GLN A 70 16.65 -19.78 7.20
#